data_AF-A0A2J8B850-F1
#
_entry.id   AF-A0A2J8B850-F1
#
_cell.length_a   1.000
_cell.length_b   1.000
_cell.length_c   1.000
_cell.angle_alpha   90.00
_cell.angle_beta   90.00
_cell.angle_gamma   90.00
#
_symmetry.space_group_name_H-M   'P 1'
#
loop_
_entity.id
_entity.type
_entity.pdbx_description
1 polymer ?
#
loop_
_entity_poly.entity_id
_entity_poly.type
_entity_poly.pdbx_seq_one_letter_code
_entity_poly.pdbx_strand_id
1 'polypeptide(L)'
;MFNEKIEIVDFKKEAKRRERKEKFERKVNDAKNWAYNNKELIMFFGPTLIGVITASVKAVNKHVKLNKEKNLKDLYCYDRSLGHYWQLRRELTNSEWVEIDKRKNNGERLADILDELKVLK
;
A
#
# COMPACT_ATOMS: atom_id res chain seq x y z
N MET A 1 20.28 -45.75 0.56
CA MET A 1 19.65 -45.46 -0.75
C MET A 1 18.24 -44.97 -0.47
N PHE A 2 17.85 -43.87 -1.12
CA PHE A 2 16.51 -43.26 -1.21
C PHE A 2 15.95 -42.52 0.02
N ASN A 3 16.30 -41.23 0.06
CA ASN A 3 15.62 -40.16 0.78
C ASN A 3 14.51 -39.61 -0.14
N GLU A 4 13.33 -40.21 -0.11
CA GLU A 4 12.19 -39.76 -0.92
C GLU A 4 11.42 -38.68 -0.15
N LYS A 5 11.76 -37.42 -0.41
CA LYS A 5 10.96 -36.27 0.03
C LYS A 5 9.65 -36.28 -0.76
N ILE A 6 8.62 -36.88 -0.20
CA ILE A 6 7.26 -36.82 -0.74
C ILE A 6 6.80 -35.37 -0.60
N GLU A 7 6.79 -34.62 -1.71
CA GLU A 7 6.10 -33.34 -1.81
C GLU A 7 4.61 -33.59 -1.58
N ILE A 8 4.15 -33.33 -0.36
CA ILE A 8 2.72 -33.22 -0.06
C ILE A 8 2.27 -31.93 -0.75
N VAL A 9 2.02 -32.03 -2.06
CA VAL A 9 1.35 -30.99 -2.84
C VAL A 9 0.04 -30.68 -2.11
N ASP A 10 -0.10 -29.43 -1.70
CA ASP A 10 -1.16 -28.95 -0.81
C ASP A 10 -2.50 -28.93 -1.58
N PHE A 11 -3.08 -30.11 -1.83
CA PHE A 11 -4.25 -30.34 -2.70
C PHE A 11 -5.44 -29.42 -2.37
N LYS A 12 -5.62 -29.07 -1.09
CA LYS A 12 -6.65 -28.12 -0.65
C LYS A 12 -6.40 -26.69 -1.16
N LYS A 13 -5.14 -26.25 -1.18
CA LYS A 13 -4.73 -24.93 -1.68
C LYS A 13 -4.88 -24.86 -3.19
N GLU A 14 -4.55 -25.93 -3.90
CA GLU A 14 -4.73 -26.04 -5.34
C GLU A 14 -6.21 -26.10 -5.75
N ALA A 15 -7.03 -26.89 -5.03
CA ALA A 15 -8.48 -26.96 -5.27
C ALA A 15 -9.14 -25.58 -5.07
N LYS A 16 -8.84 -24.87 -3.98
CA LYS A 16 -9.31 -23.49 -3.76
C LYS A 16 -8.80 -22.51 -4.82
N ARG A 17 -7.64 -22.74 -5.41
CA ARG A 17 -7.12 -21.92 -6.51
C ARG A 17 -7.90 -22.19 -7.80
N ARG A 18 -8.22 -23.44 -8.10
CA ARG A 18 -9.06 -23.83 -9.26
C ARG A 18 -10.47 -23.30 -9.14
N GLU A 19 -11.11 -23.45 -7.98
CA GLU A 19 -12.46 -22.93 -7.74
C GLU A 19 -12.53 -21.39 -7.90
N ARG A 20 -11.51 -20.67 -7.43
CA ARG A 20 -11.39 -19.22 -7.65
C ARG A 20 -11.20 -18.87 -9.12
N LYS A 21 -10.39 -19.63 -9.85
CA LYS A 21 -10.22 -19.46 -11.30
C LYS A 21 -11.52 -19.71 -12.04
N GLU A 22 -12.24 -20.79 -11.76
CA GLU A 22 -13.52 -21.11 -12.37
C GLU A 22 -14.61 -20.08 -12.03
N LYS A 23 -14.65 -19.58 -10.80
CA LYS A 23 -15.53 -18.47 -10.41
C LYS A 23 -15.19 -17.19 -11.18
N PHE A 24 -13.90 -16.93 -11.38
CA PHE A 24 -13.44 -15.78 -12.15
C PHE A 24 -13.79 -15.93 -13.64
N GLU A 25 -13.48 -17.07 -14.24
CA GLU A 25 -13.79 -17.38 -15.64
C GLU A 25 -15.28 -17.32 -15.92
N ARG A 26 -16.13 -17.85 -15.02
CA ARG A 26 -17.58 -17.69 -15.10
C ARG A 26 -17.99 -16.23 -15.13
N LYS A 27 -17.53 -15.42 -14.18
CA LYS A 27 -17.84 -13.98 -14.14
C LYS A 27 -17.36 -13.23 -15.38
N VAL A 28 -16.18 -13.59 -15.91
CA VAL A 28 -15.65 -13.00 -17.14
C VAL A 28 -16.53 -13.37 -18.34
N ASN A 29 -16.95 -14.63 -18.44
CA ASN A 29 -17.82 -15.09 -19.52
C ASN A 29 -19.22 -14.47 -19.42
N ASP A 30 -19.79 -14.36 -18.23
CA ASP A 30 -21.07 -13.69 -18.00
C ASP A 30 -21.00 -12.21 -18.40
N ALA A 31 -19.90 -11.52 -18.03
CA ALA A 31 -19.67 -10.13 -18.42
C ALA A 31 -19.50 -9.98 -19.94
N LYS A 32 -18.78 -10.90 -20.61
CA LYS A 32 -18.66 -10.92 -22.08
C LYS A 32 -20.01 -11.11 -22.76
N ASN A 33 -20.81 -12.07 -22.29
CA ASN A 33 -22.13 -12.36 -22.84
C ASN A 33 -23.08 -11.17 -22.66
N TRP A 34 -23.07 -10.54 -21.49
CA TRP A 34 -23.84 -9.32 -21.24
C TRP A 34 -23.40 -8.18 -22.18
N ALA A 35 -22.10 -7.96 -22.35
CA ALA A 35 -21.58 -6.91 -23.22
C ALA A 35 -21.96 -7.14 -24.70
N TYR A 36 -21.91 -8.40 -25.15
CA TYR A 36 -22.34 -8.77 -26.50
C TYR A 36 -23.83 -8.47 -26.71
N ASN A 37 -24.68 -8.83 -25.74
CA ASN A 37 -26.13 -8.62 -25.82
C ASN A 37 -26.54 -7.14 -25.67
N ASN A 38 -25.69 -6.30 -25.07
CA ASN A 38 -25.98 -4.88 -24.79
C ASN A 38 -25.10 -3.93 -25.63
N LYS A 39 -24.73 -4.34 -26.84
CA LYS A 39 -23.78 -3.62 -27.71
C LYS A 39 -24.19 -2.17 -28.00
N GLU A 40 -25.48 -1.91 -28.20
CA GLU A 40 -26.01 -0.55 -28.46
C GLU A 40 -25.84 0.38 -27.26
N LEU A 41 -26.13 -0.11 -26.05
CA LEU A 41 -25.94 0.66 -24.81
C LEU A 41 -24.47 0.98 -24.56
N ILE A 42 -23.56 0.05 -24.85
CA ILE A 42 -22.11 0.27 -24.72
C ILE A 42 -21.63 1.28 -25.76
N MET A 43 -22.16 1.26 -26.99
CA MET A 43 -21.78 2.24 -28.01
C MET A 43 -22.21 3.66 -27.63
N PHE A 44 -23.38 3.81 -27.01
CA PHE A 44 -23.90 5.11 -26.61
C PHE A 44 -23.27 5.64 -25.30
N PHE A 45 -23.16 4.80 -24.27
CA PHE A 45 -22.67 5.21 -22.94
C PHE A 45 -21.19 4.90 -22.69
N GLY A 46 -20.54 4.13 -23.57
CA GLY A 46 -19.16 3.67 -23.41
C GLY A 46 -18.16 4.78 -23.12
N PRO A 47 -18.10 5.86 -23.92
CA PRO A 47 -17.18 6.96 -23.67
C PRO A 47 -17.38 7.62 -22.30
N THR A 48 -18.63 7.85 -21.89
CA THR A 48 -18.97 8.44 -20.59
C THR A 48 -18.58 7.51 -19.44
N LEU A 49 -18.84 6.21 -19.56
CA LEU A 49 -18.45 5.22 -18.56
C LEU A 49 -16.93 5.13 -18.40
N ILE A 50 -16.16 5.16 -19.50
CA ILE A 50 -14.69 5.18 -19.46
C ILE A 50 -14.19 6.44 -18.72
N GLY A 51 -14.79 7.60 -19.00
CA GLY A 51 -14.46 8.86 -18.31
C GLY A 51 -14.66 8.77 -16.79
N VAL A 52 -15.80 8.22 -16.35
CA VAL A 52 -16.11 8.04 -14.91
C VAL A 52 -15.13 7.06 -14.25
N ILE A 53 -14.83 5.93 -14.92
CA ILE A 53 -13.90 4.94 -14.39
C ILE A 53 -12.50 5.53 -14.24
N THR A 54 -11.98 6.20 -15.26
CA THR A 54 -10.64 6.79 -15.20
C THR A 54 -10.52 7.88 -14.13
N ALA A 55 -11.54 8.73 -13.97
CA ALA A 55 -11.58 9.75 -12.93
C ALA A 55 -11.56 9.13 -11.52
N SER A 56 -12.36 8.09 -11.28
CA SER A 56 -12.39 7.41 -9.98
C SER A 56 -11.07 6.73 -9.64
N VAL A 57 -10.46 6.01 -10.60
CA VAL A 57 -9.13 5.41 -10.43
C VAL A 57 -8.08 6.47 -10.12
N LYS A 58 -8.10 7.60 -10.83
CA LYS A 58 -7.17 8.71 -10.61
C LYS A 58 -7.35 9.34 -9.23
N ALA A 59 -8.59 9.52 -8.78
CA ALA A 59 -8.89 10.04 -7.45
C ALA A 59 -8.37 9.12 -6.35
N VAL A 60 -8.63 7.80 -6.44
CA VAL A 60 -8.12 6.81 -5.49
C VAL A 60 -6.60 6.80 -5.46
N ASN A 61 -5.95 6.81 -6.63
CA ASN A 61 -4.50 6.81 -6.70
C ASN A 61 -3.90 8.09 -6.09
N LYS A 62 -4.53 9.25 -6.32
CA LYS A 62 -4.15 10.52 -5.67
C LYS A 62 -4.28 10.42 -4.15
N HIS A 63 -5.37 9.88 -3.63
CA HIS A 63 -5.55 9.70 -2.18
C HIS A 63 -4.49 8.76 -1.58
N VAL A 64 -4.19 7.64 -2.25
CA VAL A 64 -3.15 6.71 -1.79
C VAL A 64 -1.78 7.39 -1.80
N LYS A 65 -1.45 8.14 -2.85
CA LYS A 65 -0.19 8.88 -2.94
C LYS A 65 -0.08 9.95 -1.84
N LEU A 66 -1.14 10.73 -1.62
CA LEU A 66 -1.19 11.74 -0.56
C LEU A 66 -1.03 11.11 0.83
N ASN A 67 -1.65 9.96 1.09
CA ASN A 67 -1.48 9.25 2.37
C ASN A 67 -0.05 8.74 2.53
N LYS A 68 0.60 8.27 1.46
CA LYS A 68 2.02 7.88 1.50
C LYS A 68 2.93 9.08 1.79
N GLU A 69 2.71 10.20 1.11
CA GLU A 69 3.46 11.45 1.33
C GLU A 69 3.27 11.96 2.74
N LYS A 70 2.02 11.96 3.24
CA LYS A 70 1.70 12.32 4.62
C LYS A 70 2.41 11.42 5.63
N ASN A 71 2.34 10.10 5.45
CA ASN A 71 3.06 9.17 6.31
C ASN A 71 4.57 9.37 6.27
N LEU A 72 5.15 9.66 5.10
CA LEU A 72 6.58 9.95 4.97
C LEU A 72 6.95 11.25 5.69
N LYS A 73 6.11 12.28 5.62
CA LYS A 73 6.36 13.57 6.28
C LYS A 73 6.22 13.46 7.80
N ASP A 74 5.16 12.80 8.26
CA ASP A 74 4.75 12.86 9.66
C ASP A 74 5.41 11.75 10.51
N LEU A 75 5.75 10.61 9.89
CA LEU A 75 6.30 9.44 10.59
C LEU A 75 7.75 9.12 10.23
N TYR A 76 8.46 9.98 9.49
CA TYR A 76 9.87 9.80 9.26
C TYR A 76 10.66 11.05 9.61
N CYS A 77 11.75 10.86 10.34
CA CYS A 77 12.68 11.92 10.72
C CYS A 77 14.04 11.67 10.05
N TYR A 78 14.56 12.66 9.33
CA TYR A 78 15.83 12.54 8.64
C TYR A 78 17.01 12.84 9.58
N ASP A 79 17.96 11.92 9.71
CA ASP A 79 19.21 12.13 10.42
C ASP A 79 20.36 12.44 9.46
N ARG A 80 20.78 13.70 9.44
CA ARG A 80 21.84 14.20 8.56
C ARG A 80 23.20 13.57 8.85
N SER A 81 23.49 13.19 10.09
CA SER A 81 24.80 12.60 10.45
C SER A 81 25.01 11.21 9.86
N LEU A 82 23.94 10.46 9.63
CA LEU A 82 23.99 9.08 9.12
C LEU A 82 23.46 8.98 7.68
N GLY A 83 22.81 10.02 7.17
CA GLY A 83 22.17 10.01 5.86
C GLY A 83 20.95 9.10 5.78
N HIS A 84 20.26 8.88 6.90
CA HIS A 84 19.21 7.87 7.02
C HIS A 84 17.93 8.46 7.65
N TYR A 85 16.77 7.88 7.30
CA TYR A 85 15.47 8.24 7.86
C TYR A 85 15.05 7.27 8.95
N TRP A 86 14.86 7.78 10.16
CA TRP A 86 14.25 7.05 11.27
C TRP A 86 12.74 6.98 11.09
N GLN A 87 12.16 5.79 11.16
CA GLN A 87 10.72 5.62 11.21
C GLN A 87 10.21 5.82 12.63
N LEU A 88 9.15 6.62 12.76
CA LEU A 88 8.50 6.96 14.01
C LEU A 88 7.21 6.14 14.19
N ARG A 89 6.83 5.87 15.44
CA ARG A 89 5.56 5.21 15.81
C ARG A 89 4.37 6.14 15.71
N ARG A 90 4.61 7.44 15.92
CA ARG A 90 3.63 8.53 15.88
C ARG A 90 4.28 9.82 15.40
N GLU A 91 3.46 10.79 15.04
CA GLU A 91 3.92 12.15 14.74
C GLU A 91 4.54 12.82 15.99
N LEU A 92 5.61 13.56 15.77
CA LEU A 92 6.27 14.39 16.78
C LEU A 92 5.42 15.62 17.08
N THR A 93 5.21 15.90 18.35
CA THR A 93 4.55 17.13 18.79
C THR A 93 5.47 18.33 18.60
N ASN A 94 4.89 19.54 18.51
CA ASN A 94 5.69 20.77 18.36
C ASN A 94 6.69 20.97 19.50
N SER A 95 6.34 20.58 20.74
CA SER A 95 7.27 20.64 21.88
C SER A 95 8.45 19.69 21.73
N GLU A 96 8.21 18.47 21.25
CA GLU A 96 9.27 17.48 21.01
C GLU A 96 10.20 17.93 19.89
N TRP A 97 9.67 18.59 18.85
CA TRP A 97 10.50 19.21 17.81
C TRP A 97 11.47 20.25 18.37
N VAL A 98 10.98 21.13 19.26
CA VAL A 98 11.82 22.15 19.91
C VAL A 98 12.86 21.50 20.81
N GLU A 99 12.50 20.42 21.50
CA GLU A 99 13.44 19.68 22.36
C GLU A 99 14.52 18.97 21.54
N ILE A 100 14.15 18.30 20.45
CA ILE A 100 15.09 17.67 19.52
C ILE A 100 16.07 18.70 18.97
N ASP A 101 15.60 19.87 18.55
CA ASP A 101 16.47 20.93 18.01
C ASP A 101 17.47 21.43 19.05
N LYS A 102 17.02 21.71 20.28
CA LYS A 102 17.89 22.11 21.39
C LYS A 102 18.96 21.06 21.69
N ARG A 103 18.58 19.79 21.79
CA ARG A 103 19.50 18.68 22.10
C ARG A 103 20.46 18.39 20.94
N LYS A 104 20.00 18.48 19.69
CA LYS A 104 20.88 18.38 18.51
C LYS A 104 21.89 19.52 18.47
N ASN A 105 21.50 20.74 18.86
CA ASN A 105 22.43 21.87 18.99
C ASN A 105 23.45 21.66 20.11
N ASN A 106 23.12 20.87 21.14
CA ASN A 106 24.06 20.44 22.18
C ASN A 106 24.98 19.29 21.73
N GLY A 107 24.79 18.75 20.52
CA GLY A 107 25.62 17.69 19.95
C GLY A 107 25.12 16.26 20.20
N GLU A 108 23.93 16.08 20.79
CA GLU A 108 23.35 14.76 20.99
C GLU A 108 22.94 14.10 19.66
N ARG A 109 23.05 12.77 19.59
CA ARG A 109 22.66 12.01 18.39
C ARG A 109 21.14 11.92 18.30
N LEU A 110 20.60 12.03 17.09
CA LEU A 110 19.15 12.05 16.88
C LEU A 110 18.50 10.75 17.34
N ALA A 111 19.17 9.61 17.08
CA ALA A 111 18.70 8.30 17.47
C ALA A 111 18.44 8.21 18.98
N ASP A 112 19.38 8.68 19.79
CA ASP A 112 19.33 8.61 21.25
C ASP A 112 18.20 9.50 21.77
N ILE A 113 18.04 10.71 21.22
CA ILE A 113 16.93 11.61 21.56
C ILE A 113 15.57 10.99 21.21
N LEU A 114 15.43 10.41 20.01
CA LEU A 114 14.17 9.79 19.56
C LEU A 114 13.83 8.52 20.37
N ASP A 115 14.83 7.78 20.83
CA ASP A 115 14.66 6.62 21.69
C ASP A 115 14.23 7.03 23.11
N GLU A 116 14.85 8.06 23.68
CA GLU A 116 14.45 8.65 24.96
C GLU A 116 13.02 9.18 24.96
N LEU A 117 12.60 9.82 23.86
CA LEU A 117 11.22 10.27 23.65
C LEU A 117 10.24 9.12 23.37
N LYS A 118 10.72 7.88 23.24
CA LYS A 118 9.95 6.66 22.96
C LYS A 118 9.09 6.75 21.69
N VAL A 119 9.59 7.47 20.68
CA VAL A 119 8.91 7.69 19.40
C VAL A 119 9.47 6.82 18.27
N LEU A 120 10.65 6.23 18.46
CA LEU A 120 11.27 5.34 17.50
C LEU A 120 10.46 4.04 17.31
N LYS A 121 10.38 3.54 16.08
CA LYS A 121 9.64 2.31 15.78
C LYS A 121 10.39 1.04 16.14
#